data_AF-A0A2D2GZI5-F1
#
_entry.id   AF-A0A2D2GZI5-F1
#
_cell.length_a   1.000
_cell.length_b   1.000
_cell.length_c   1.000
_cell.angle_alpha   90.00
_cell.angle_beta   90.00
_cell.angle_gamma   90.00
#
_symmetry.space_group_name_H-M   'P 1'
#
loop_
_entity.id
_entity.type
_entity.pdbx_description
1 polymer ?
#
loop_
_entity_poly.entity_id
_entity_poly.type
_entity_poly.pdbx_seq_one_letter_code
_entity_poly.pdbx_strand_id
1 'polypeptide(L)'
;MSGENTKRYTAAELREMSQRGESRTDLARLRAMTDEEVEKAAAEELAEEGISPDWYKDAEAVSPRTKVPISIRLDADIVDDFRSRGRGWQTHLNSVLRAYLNAKNASAR
;
A
#
# COMPACT_ATOMS: atom_id res chain seq x y z
N MET A 1 11.18 -5.78 18.09
CA MET A 1 12.30 -5.80 17.14
C MET A 1 11.75 -5.59 15.73
N SER A 2 12.41 -4.76 14.91
CA SER A 2 12.05 -4.33 13.55
C SER A 2 11.12 -3.11 13.42
N GLY A 3 11.68 -1.96 13.77
CA GLY A 3 11.41 -0.69 13.12
C GLY A 3 12.77 -0.15 12.67
N GLU A 4 12.82 0.54 11.53
CA GLU A 4 14.02 1.13 10.88
C GLU A 4 14.68 0.25 9.80
N ASN A 5 14.00 0.10 8.65
CA ASN A 5 14.67 -0.18 7.38
C ASN A 5 14.33 0.87 6.30
N THR A 6 13.72 1.99 6.71
CA THR A 6 13.39 3.11 5.81
C THR A 6 14.51 4.14 5.91
N LYS A 7 15.39 4.16 4.91
CA LYS A 7 16.40 5.21 4.76
C LYS A 7 15.79 6.41 4.05
N ARG A 8 16.05 7.62 4.56
CA ARG A 8 15.66 8.86 3.91
C ARG A 8 16.86 9.40 3.15
N TYR A 9 16.64 9.75 1.89
CA TYR A 9 17.63 10.37 1.03
C TYR A 9 17.02 11.63 0.44
N THR A 10 17.84 12.67 0.27
CA THR A 10 17.53 13.84 -0.52
C THR A 10 17.70 13.53 -2.01
N ALA A 11 17.08 14.34 -2.88
CA ALA A 11 17.24 14.18 -4.32
C ALA A 11 18.69 14.36 -4.79
N ALA A 12 19.50 15.17 -4.08
CA ALA A 12 20.92 15.33 -4.38
C ALA A 12 21.72 14.06 -4.03
N GLU A 13 21.50 13.49 -2.85
CA GLU A 13 22.14 12.24 -2.42
C GLU A 13 21.80 11.07 -3.34
N LEU A 14 20.54 10.94 -3.78
CA LEU A 14 20.14 9.89 -4.72
C LEU A 14 20.86 10.00 -6.07
N ARG A 15 21.08 11.23 -6.58
CA ARG A 15 21.82 11.44 -7.82
C ARG A 15 23.29 11.07 -7.64
N GLU A 16 23.89 11.43 -6.52
CA GLU A 16 25.28 11.07 -6.21
C GLU A 16 25.46 9.55 -6.10
N MET A 17 24.57 8.86 -5.38
CA MET A 17 24.58 7.40 -5.26
C MET A 17 24.46 6.73 -6.64
N SER A 18 23.60 7.26 -7.51
CA SER A 18 23.48 6.78 -8.90
C SER A 18 24.78 6.97 -9.69
N GLN A 19 25.46 8.12 -9.55
CA GLN A 19 26.76 8.39 -10.19
C GLN A 19 27.88 7.50 -9.65
N ARG A 20 27.83 7.12 -8.37
CA ARG A 20 28.75 6.16 -7.75
C ARG A 20 28.50 4.71 -8.17
N GLY A 21 27.51 4.46 -9.02
CA GLY A 21 27.18 3.11 -9.51
C GLY A 21 26.42 2.26 -8.48
N GLU A 22 25.85 2.87 -7.44
CA GLU A 22 25.07 2.16 -6.41
C GLU A 22 23.63 1.85 -6.89
N SER A 23 23.28 2.28 -8.11
CA SER A 23 22.02 1.90 -8.75
C SER A 23 22.02 0.41 -9.07
N ARG A 24 21.05 -0.33 -8.53
CA ARG A 24 20.80 -1.74 -8.91
C ARG A 24 20.06 -1.89 -10.25
N THR A 25 19.66 -0.77 -10.85
CA THR A 25 18.87 -0.72 -12.07
C THR A 25 19.72 -0.22 -13.24
N ASP A 26 19.67 -0.92 -14.36
CA ASP A 26 20.25 -0.47 -15.63
C ASP A 26 19.37 0.62 -16.26
N LEU A 27 19.67 1.87 -15.87
CA LEU A 27 18.94 3.04 -16.37
C LEU A 27 19.25 3.37 -17.82
N ALA A 28 20.33 2.83 -18.41
CA ALA A 28 20.63 3.05 -19.82
C ALA A 28 19.73 2.18 -20.69
N ARG A 29 19.57 0.90 -20.31
CA ARG A 29 18.61 -0.02 -20.95
C ARG A 29 17.19 0.52 -20.89
N LEU A 30 16.72 0.94 -19.71
CA LEU A 30 15.34 1.43 -19.56
C LEU A 30 15.05 2.68 -20.41
N ARG A 31 16.03 3.58 -20.56
CA ARG A 31 15.86 4.79 -21.40
C ARG A 31 15.90 4.50 -22.90
N ALA A 32 16.44 3.34 -23.29
CA ALA A 32 16.51 2.92 -24.68
C ALA A 32 15.29 2.09 -25.11
N MET A 33 14.49 1.59 -24.16
CA MET A 33 13.24 0.88 -24.47
C MET A 33 12.21 1.83 -25.07
N THR A 34 11.47 1.36 -26.06
CA THR A 34 10.35 2.12 -26.62
C THR A 34 9.13 2.02 -25.71
N ASP A 35 8.20 2.97 -25.85
CA ASP A 35 6.93 2.93 -25.13
C ASP A 35 6.17 1.63 -25.43
N GLU A 36 6.20 1.12 -26.66
CA GLU A 36 5.53 -0.15 -27.01
C GLU A 36 6.16 -1.36 -26.32
N GLU A 37 7.49 -1.38 -26.18
CA GLU A 37 8.21 -2.43 -25.47
C GLU A 37 7.87 -2.41 -23.97
N VAL A 38 7.72 -1.21 -23.39
CA VAL A 38 7.31 -1.02 -21.99
C VAL A 38 5.88 -1.52 -21.78
N GLU A 39 4.93 -1.10 -22.62
CA GLU A 39 3.53 -1.52 -22.54
C GLU A 39 3.38 -3.03 -22.69
N LYS A 40 4.12 -3.64 -23.63
CA LYS A 40 4.12 -5.08 -23.82
C LYS A 40 4.65 -5.81 -22.58
N ALA A 41 5.79 -5.38 -22.03
CA ALA A 41 6.38 -5.99 -20.85
C ALA A 41 5.43 -5.90 -19.64
N ALA A 42 4.78 -4.74 -19.44
CA ALA A 42 3.80 -4.55 -18.37
C ALA A 42 2.58 -5.47 -18.53
N ALA A 43 2.07 -5.63 -19.75
CA ALA A 43 0.93 -6.51 -20.02
C ALA A 43 1.27 -8.00 -19.81
N GLU A 44 2.47 -8.43 -20.19
CA GLU A 44 2.95 -9.80 -19.98
C GLU A 44 3.11 -10.11 -18.48
N GLU A 45 3.73 -9.21 -17.70
CA GLU A 45 3.88 -9.34 -16.25
C GLU A 45 2.52 -9.44 -15.55
N LEU A 46 1.59 -8.56 -15.91
CA LEU A 46 0.24 -8.54 -15.34
C LEU A 46 -0.52 -9.84 -15.63
N ALA A 47 -0.37 -10.38 -16.84
CA ALA A 47 -0.98 -11.64 -17.24
C ALA A 47 -0.38 -12.84 -16.48
N GLU A 48 0.93 -12.84 -16.21
CA GLU A 48 1.60 -13.86 -15.40
C GLU A 48 1.08 -13.86 -13.95
N GLU A 49 0.80 -12.67 -13.38
CA GLU A 49 0.19 -12.52 -12.07
C GLU A 49 -1.33 -12.77 -12.04
N GLY A 50 -1.94 -13.03 -13.20
CA GLY A 50 -3.39 -13.24 -13.33
C GLY A 50 -4.21 -11.98 -13.05
N ILE A 51 -3.60 -10.79 -13.14
CA ILE A 51 -4.25 -9.51 -12.95
C ILE A 51 -4.81 -9.05 -14.29
N SER A 52 -6.05 -8.56 -14.30
CA SER A 52 -6.66 -8.04 -15.53
C SER A 52 -5.98 -6.73 -15.95
N PRO A 53 -5.72 -6.47 -17.25
CA PRO A 53 -5.29 -5.15 -17.76
C PRO A 53 -6.18 -3.99 -17.28
N ASP A 54 -7.45 -4.29 -17.04
CA ASP A 54 -8.47 -3.35 -16.59
C ASP A 54 -8.64 -3.28 -15.06
N TRP A 55 -7.72 -3.86 -14.27
CA TRP A 55 -7.82 -3.90 -12.79
C TRP A 55 -8.10 -2.53 -12.15
N TYR A 56 -7.59 -1.46 -12.78
CA TYR A 56 -7.73 -0.10 -12.30
C TYR A 56 -9.15 0.48 -12.46
N LYS A 57 -10.00 -0.11 -13.32
CA LYS A 57 -11.38 0.37 -13.53
C LYS A 57 -12.26 0.20 -12.29
N ASP A 58 -12.02 -0.86 -11.53
CA ASP A 58 -12.73 -1.16 -10.27
C ASP A 58 -11.93 -0.74 -9.02
N ALA A 59 -10.75 -0.14 -9.21
CA ALA A 59 -9.89 0.25 -8.10
C ALA A 59 -10.47 1.47 -7.38
N GLU A 60 -10.69 1.34 -6.07
CA GLU A 60 -11.07 2.46 -5.22
C GLU A 60 -9.83 3.21 -4.72
N ALA A 61 -9.75 4.51 -4.97
CA ALA A 61 -8.69 5.35 -4.43
C ALA A 61 -8.82 5.48 -2.90
N VAL A 62 -8.03 4.71 -2.15
CA VAL A 62 -8.01 4.75 -0.68
C VAL A 62 -6.96 5.74 -0.18
N SER A 63 -7.37 6.98 0.08
CA SER A 63 -6.51 7.93 0.80
C SER A 63 -6.40 7.54 2.28
N PRO A 64 -5.18 7.46 2.86
CA PRO A 64 -5.02 7.20 4.28
C PRO A 64 -5.65 8.34 5.08
N ARG A 65 -6.78 8.06 5.73
CA ARG A 65 -7.47 9.04 6.56
C ARG A 65 -6.71 9.24 7.86
N THR A 66 -6.43 10.49 8.21
CA THR A 66 -5.87 10.85 9.52
C THR A 66 -6.79 10.32 10.62
N LYS A 67 -6.25 9.43 11.45
CA LYS A 67 -6.98 8.88 12.60
C LYS A 67 -7.03 9.93 13.69
N VAL A 68 -8.19 10.13 14.29
CA VAL A 68 -8.32 10.99 15.48
C VAL A 68 -7.98 10.13 16.71
N PRO A 69 -6.94 10.47 17.49
CA PRO A 69 -6.60 9.74 18.70
C PRO A 69 -7.66 10.02 19.77
N ILE A 70 -8.46 9.01 20.11
CA ILE A 70 -9.46 9.08 21.17
C ILE A 70 -9.24 7.95 22.18
N SER A 71 -9.61 8.18 23.44
CA SER A 71 -9.66 7.15 24.46
C SER A 71 -11.10 6.64 24.60
N ILE A 72 -11.30 5.34 24.38
CA ILE A 72 -12.60 4.67 24.53
C ILE A 72 -12.43 3.42 25.41
N ARG A 73 -13.51 3.01 26.06
CA ARG A 73 -13.57 1.73 26.78
C ARG A 73 -14.25 0.69 25.89
N LEU A 74 -13.69 -0.50 25.85
CA LEU A 74 -14.19 -1.68 25.14
C LEU A 74 -14.15 -2.86 26.10
N ASP A 75 -15.00 -3.85 25.86
CA ASP A 75 -15.00 -5.09 26.62
C ASP A 75 -13.68 -5.87 26.42
N ALA A 76 -13.27 -6.60 27.45
CA ALA A 76 -11.97 -7.25 27.50
C ALA A 76 -11.83 -8.34 26.43
N ASP A 77 -12.88 -9.12 26.21
CA ASP A 77 -12.95 -10.17 25.19
C ASP A 77 -12.75 -9.63 23.77
N ILE A 78 -13.34 -8.46 23.46
CA ILE A 78 -13.16 -7.77 22.18
C ILE A 78 -11.68 -7.35 22.03
N VAL A 79 -11.11 -6.72 23.05
CA VAL A 79 -9.71 -6.27 22.98
C VAL A 79 -8.76 -7.45 22.80
N ASP A 80 -9.02 -8.56 23.49
CA ASP A 80 -8.19 -9.76 23.45
C ASP A 80 -8.27 -10.45 22.08
N ASP A 81 -9.46 -10.60 21.49
CA ASP A 81 -9.60 -11.15 20.12
C ASP A 81 -8.79 -10.33 19.11
N PHE A 82 -8.97 -9.01 19.10
CA PHE A 82 -8.27 -8.17 18.13
C PHE A 82 -6.76 -8.19 18.38
N ARG A 83 -6.29 -8.13 19.63
CA ARG A 83 -4.85 -8.20 19.97
C ARG A 83 -4.21 -9.52 19.55
N SER A 84 -4.94 -10.64 19.62
CA SER A 84 -4.45 -11.96 19.21
C SER A 84 -3.99 -11.99 17.75
N ARG A 85 -4.56 -11.12 16.89
CA ARG A 85 -4.24 -10.99 15.46
C ARG A 85 -2.89 -10.28 15.19
N GLY A 86 -2.23 -9.79 16.24
CA GLY A 86 -0.87 -9.24 16.16
C GLY A 86 -0.78 -7.75 15.81
N ARG A 87 0.32 -7.37 15.15
CA ARG A 87 0.63 -5.97 14.84
C ARG A 87 -0.46 -5.37 13.95
N GLY A 88 -0.97 -4.20 14.34
CA GLY A 88 -2.01 -3.52 13.57
C GLY A 88 -3.44 -3.88 13.97
N TRP A 89 -3.65 -4.57 15.10
CA TRP A 89 -4.99 -4.89 15.61
C TRP A 89 -5.92 -3.67 15.70
N GLN A 90 -5.41 -2.48 16.07
CA GLN A 90 -6.19 -1.24 16.08
C GLN A 90 -6.64 -0.80 14.68
N THR A 91 -5.82 -1.04 13.65
CA THR A 91 -6.19 -0.80 12.26
C THR A 91 -7.29 -1.77 11.84
N HIS A 92 -7.18 -3.05 12.23
CA HIS A 92 -8.21 -4.05 11.95
C HIS A 92 -9.55 -3.70 12.62
N LEU A 93 -9.52 -3.32 13.90
CA LEU A 93 -10.70 -2.84 14.62
C LEU A 93 -11.37 -1.66 13.91
N ASN A 94 -10.58 -0.66 13.50
CA ASN A 94 -11.11 0.48 12.74
C ASN A 94 -11.72 0.07 11.38
N SER A 95 -11.16 -0.94 10.70
CA SER A 95 -11.75 -1.46 9.45
C SER A 95 -13.12 -2.12 9.69
N VAL A 96 -13.28 -2.88 10.77
CA VAL A 96 -14.56 -3.50 11.17
C VAL A 96 -15.61 -2.41 11.46
N LEU A 97 -15.25 -1.39 12.23
CA LEU A 97 -16.15 -0.27 12.52
C LEU A 97 -16.59 0.46 11.24
N ARG A 98 -15.69 0.61 10.26
CA ARG A 98 -16.04 1.21 8.96
C ARG A 98 -16.99 0.33 8.15
N ALA A 99 -16.71 -0.97 8.08
CA ALA A 99 -17.59 -1.91 7.39
C ALA A 99 -19.01 -1.87 7.97
N TYR A 100 -19.13 -1.82 9.29
CA TYR A 100 -20.42 -1.65 9.97
C TYR A 100 -21.13 -0.34 9.57
N LEU A 101 -20.42 0.79 9.58
CA LEU A 101 -21.01 2.08 9.18
C LEU A 101 -21.45 2.08 7.71
N ASN A 102 -20.66 1.49 6.81
CA ASN A 102 -20.99 1.38 5.39
C ASN A 102 -22.24 0.53 5.17
N ALA A 103 -22.32 -0.64 5.82
CA ALA A 103 -23.48 -1.52 5.75
C ALA A 103 -24.75 -0.83 6.29
N LYS A 104 -24.63 -0.12 7.42
CA LYS A 104 -25.74 0.66 8.01
C LYS A 104 -26.22 1.77 7.06
N ASN A 105 -25.30 2.50 6.43
CA ASN A 105 -25.64 3.59 5.52
C ASN A 105 -26.23 3.08 4.19
N ALA A 106 -25.80 1.92 3.71
CA ALA A 106 -26.36 1.29 2.52
C ALA A 106 -27.81 0.83 2.75
N SER A 107 -28.13 0.31 3.95
CA SER A 107 -29.50 -0.10 4.31
C SER A 107 -30.46 1.07 4.57
N ALA A 108 -29.94 2.29 4.72
CA ALA A 108 -30.73 3.49 4.99
C ALA A 108 -31.02 4.32 3.71
N ARG A 109 -30.54 3.87 2.55
CA ARG A 109 -30.85 4.43 1.22
C ARG A 109 -31.84 3.51 0.50
#